data_AF-A0A2N2G1L3-F1
#
_entry.id   AF-A0A2N2G1L3-F1
#
_cell.length_a   1.000
_cell.length_b   1.000
_cell.length_c   1.000
_cell.angle_alpha   90.00
_cell.angle_beta   90.00
_cell.angle_gamma   90.00
#
_symmetry.space_group_name_H-M   'P 1'
#
loop_
_entity.id
_entity.type
_entity.pdbx_description
1 polymer ?
#
loop_
_entity_poly.entity_id
_entity_poly.type
_entity_poly.pdbx_seq_one_letter_code
_entity_poly.pdbx_strand_id
1 'polypeptide(L)' 'KEKLIAAFKAKMSKVLIPRKNFQRDLEDIPTEVKEAIELKPVDTIEDVIKEALI' A
#
# COMPACT_ATOMS: atom_id res chain seq x y z
N LYS A 1 -2.41 8.26 4.58
CA LYS A 1 -1.15 8.57 5.33
C LYS A 1 -0.87 7.64 6.52
N GLU A 2 -1.61 7.70 7.65
CA GLU A 2 -1.24 6.98 8.89
C GLU A 2 -1.08 5.46 8.72
N LYS A 3 -1.95 4.82 7.93
CA LYS A 3 -1.91 3.38 7.67
C LYS A 3 -0.59 2.91 7.05
N LEU A 4 -0.05 3.69 6.12
CA LEU A 4 1.19 3.35 5.43
C LEU A 4 2.42 3.58 6.29
N ILE A 5 2.40 4.58 7.16
CA ILE A 5 3.45 4.78 8.17
C ILE A 5 3.45 3.62 9.18
N ALA A 6 2.28 3.15 9.58
CA ALA A 6 2.16 1.97 10.44
C ALA A 6 2.72 0.72 9.76
N ALA A 7 2.41 0.49 8.49
CA ALA A 7 2.97 -0.62 7.71
C ALA A 7 4.50 -0.56 7.61
N PHE A 8 5.06 0.64 7.39
CA PHE A 8 6.51 0.86 7.38
C PHE A 8 7.16 0.52 8.73
N LYS A 9 6.60 1.02 9.82
CA LYS A 9 7.07 0.73 11.18
C LYS A 9 6.96 -0.75 11.53
N ALA A 10 5.95 -1.43 11.00
CA ALA A 10 5.76 -2.88 11.13
C ALA A 10 6.68 -3.70 10.20
N LYS A 11 7.54 -3.07 9.40
CA LYS A 11 8.42 -3.71 8.41
C LYS A 11 7.66 -4.56 7.40
N MET A 12 6.44 -4.14 7.04
CA MET A 12 5.67 -4.79 5.98
C MET A 12 6.32 -4.52 4.63
N SER A 13 6.50 -5.56 3.82
CA SER A 13 7.13 -5.47 2.50
C SER A 13 6.17 -5.00 1.42
N LYS A 14 4.87 -5.35 1.53
CA LYS A 14 3.85 -5.06 0.52
C LYS A 14 2.59 -4.51 1.16
N VAL A 15 1.99 -3.48 0.56
CA VAL A 15 0.69 -2.94 0.96
C VAL A 15 -0.22 -2.79 -0.25
N LEU A 16 -1.44 -3.33 -0.11
CA LEU A 16 -2.49 -3.25 -1.11
C LEU A 16 -3.38 -2.04 -0.81
N ILE A 17 -3.58 -1.17 -1.80
CA ILE A 17 -4.37 0.07 -1.67
C ILE A 17 -5.44 0.13 -2.74
N PRO A 18 -6.69 0.53 -2.43
CA PRO A 18 -7.69 0.78 -3.45
C PRO A 18 -7.20 1.80 -4.49
N ARG A 19 -7.29 1.51 -5.79
CA ARG A 19 -6.78 2.39 -6.86
C ARG A 19 -7.30 3.82 -6.76
N LYS A 20 -8.57 3.98 -6.37
CA LYS A 20 -9.21 5.29 -6.14
C LYS A 20 -8.54 6.15 -5.05
N ASN A 21 -7.83 5.52 -4.12
CA ASN A 21 -7.12 6.17 -3.01
C ASN A 21 -5.62 6.32 -3.29
N PHE A 22 -5.09 5.64 -4.30
CA PHE A 22 -3.67 5.45 -4.51
C PHE A 22 -2.89 6.78 -4.62
N GLN A 23 -3.31 7.67 -5.52
CA GLN A 23 -2.64 8.95 -5.74
C GLN A 23 -2.70 9.86 -4.52
N ARG A 24 -3.89 10.05 -3.95
CA ARG A 24 -4.10 10.88 -2.77
C ARG A 24 -3.29 10.39 -1.56
N ASP A 25 -3.28 9.08 -1.31
CA ASP A 25 -2.55 8.52 -0.17
C ASP A 25 -1.04 8.60 -0.39
N LEU A 26 -0.56 8.51 -1.64
CA LEU A 26 0.85 8.67 -2.00
C LEU A 26 1.33 10.12 -1.82
N GLU A 27 0.56 11.12 -2.23
CA GLU A 27 0.99 12.53 -2.17
C GLU A 27 1.40 12.95 -0.76
N ASP A 28 0.71 12.45 0.27
CA ASP A 28 0.91 12.82 1.66
C ASP A 28 2.03 12.04 2.40
N ILE A 29 2.73 11.13 1.72
CA ILE A 29 3.66 10.18 2.35
C ILE A 29 5.12 10.46 1.98
N PRO A 30 6.05 10.40 2.94
CA PRO A 30 7.48 10.56 2.68
C PRO A 30 8.01 9.56 1.65
N THR A 31 8.96 10.00 0.82
CA THR A 31 9.57 9.16 -0.22
C THR A 31 10.22 7.91 0.35
N GLU A 32 10.87 8.00 1.51
CA GLU A 32 11.52 6.86 2.18
C GLU A 32 10.52 5.70 2.45
N VAL A 33 9.28 6.03 2.81
CA VAL A 33 8.22 5.02 3.04
C VAL A 33 7.76 4.40 1.72
N LYS A 34 7.70 5.19 0.65
CA LYS A 34 7.30 4.71 -0.69
C LYS A 34 8.36 3.80 -1.30
N GLU A 35 9.63 4.08 -1.04
CA GLU A 35 10.75 3.27 -1.54
C GLU A 35 10.94 1.98 -0.73
N ALA A 36 10.56 2.00 0.55
CA ALA A 36 10.70 0.84 1.42
C ALA A 36 9.55 -0.18 1.33
N ILE A 37 8.40 0.19 0.77
CA ILE A 37 7.21 -0.67 0.69
C ILE A 37 6.75 -0.79 -0.75
N GLU A 38 6.47 -2.01 -1.19
CA GLU A 38 5.79 -2.25 -2.47
C GLU A 38 4.31 -1.86 -2.34
N LEU A 39 3.92 -0.77 -2.97
CA LEU A 39 2.54 -0.27 -3.00
C LEU A 39 1.83 -0.77 -4.25
N LYS A 40 0.81 -1.62 -4.08
CA LYS A 40 0.06 -2.18 -5.20
C LYS A 40 -1.39 -1.70 -5.22
N PRO A 41 -1.81 -0.98 -6.27
CA PRO A 41 -3.20 -0.57 -6.41
C PRO A 41 -4.08 -1.78 -6.77
N VAL A 42 -5.21 -1.92 -6.10
CA VAL A 42 -6.21 -2.97 -6.33
C VAL A 42 -7.58 -2.33 -6.55
N ASP A 43 -8.44 -2.99 -7.33
CA ASP A 43 -9.77 -2.48 -7.66
C ASP A 43 -10.87 -3.30 -7.00
N THR A 44 -10.66 -4.61 -6.86
CA THR A 44 -11.64 -5.56 -6.33
C THR A 44 -11.08 -6.40 -5.18
N ILE A 45 -11.97 -7.09 -4.46
CA ILE A 45 -11.57 -8.05 -3.43
C ILE A 45 -10.83 -9.25 -4.04
N GLU A 46 -11.16 -9.62 -5.27
CA GLU A 46 -10.50 -10.72 -5.99
C GLU A 46 -9.03 -10.43 -6.24
N ASP A 47 -8.67 -9.17 -6.54
CA ASP A 47 -7.28 -8.74 -6.68
C ASP A 47 -6.51 -8.88 -5.36
N VAL A 48 -7.17 -8.54 -4.24
CA VAL A 48 -6.58 -8.68 -2.90
C VAL A 48 -6.30 -10.14 -2.57
N ILE A 49 -7.26 -11.02 -2.84
CA ILE A 49 -7.13 -12.46 -2.57
C ILE A 49 -5.98 -13.06 -3.39
N LYS A 50 -5.88 -12.69 -4.68
CA LYS A 50 -4.79 -13.17 -5.56
C LYS A 50 -3.41 -12.73 -5.09
N GLU A 51 -3.27 -11.51 -4.60
CA GLU A 51 -1.96 -10.99 -4.16
C GLU A 51 -1.57 -11.45 -2.75
N ALA A 52 -2.53 -11.81 -1.90
CA ALA A 52 -2.28 -12.12 -0.49
C ALA A 52 -2.23 -13.62 -0.16
N LEU A 53 -2.88 -14.48 -0.96
CA LEU A 53 -3.10 -15.90 -0.62
C LEU A 53 -2.56 -16.89 -1.66
N ILE A 54 -2.03 -16.41 -2.79
CA ILE A 54 -1.49 -17.25 -3.88
C ILE A 54 0.01 -16.98 -4.03
#